data_AF-A0A2V8J816-F1
#
_entry.id   AF-A0A2V8J816-F1
#
_cell.length_a   1.000
_cell.length_b   1.000
_cell.length_c   1.000
_cell.angle_alpha   90.00
_cell.angle_beta   90.00
_cell.angle_gamma   90.00
#
_symmetry.space_group_name_H-M   'P 1'
#
loop_
_entity.id
_entity.type
_entity.pdbx_description
1 polymer ?
#
loop_
_entity_poly.entity_id
_entity_poly.type
_entity_poly.pdbx_seq_one_letter_code
_entity_poly.pdbx_strand_id
1 'polypeptide(L)'
;MTLAHIHLLLNHWPIIGAFVGLFLFLVALFANSDDLKQTSLAFFTLIALLAIPTYFSGDVANEVLKLSTPLPKELVGAHQGAALLSLIFMEITGAVAFLGLWQFSRMSRPAPHPVARWNSAIVLLLSIVTVVLMTITGNTGGAIRHPEIFSGENAASAVGAIGSKIVPAVSHFVTGSSRWVWPILETLHFLGLILIVAAIGALNLRLLGFVKDLPVAPLHRLLPWGIAGLVINIITGILFFIGMPFFYAWNPLFHLKMASVVVAGSILVLFHCSSAFRSWAKLGPGEDPPAFAKFIAASSLFLWLVIIVLGRYLPLTQESLQ
;
A
#
# COMPACT_ATOMS: atom_id res chain seq x y z
N MET A 1 9.79 23.18 -1.91
CA MET A 1 9.34 22.57 -0.64
C MET A 1 10.38 21.56 -0.21
N THR A 2 10.76 21.49 1.06
CA THR A 2 11.70 20.46 1.54
C THR A 2 10.98 19.12 1.75
N LEU A 3 11.70 17.99 1.72
CA LEU A 3 11.10 16.68 1.95
C LEU A 3 10.50 16.55 3.37
N ALA A 4 11.05 17.28 4.35
CA ALA A 4 10.45 17.43 5.68
C ALA A 4 9.07 18.12 5.63
N HIS A 5 8.88 19.13 4.77
CA HIS A 5 7.56 19.72 4.57
C HIS A 5 6.57 18.74 3.93
N ILE A 6 7.04 17.91 2.99
CA ILE A 6 6.19 16.87 2.37
C ILE A 6 5.74 15.86 3.42
N HIS A 7 6.64 15.40 4.30
CA HIS A 7 6.27 14.46 5.37
C HIS A 7 5.19 15.03 6.30
N LEU A 8 5.30 16.30 6.70
CA LEU A 8 4.31 16.97 7.56
C LEU A 8 2.96 17.20 6.87
N LEU A 9 2.96 17.31 5.54
CA LEU A 9 1.73 17.41 4.76
C LEU A 9 1.07 16.04 4.61
N LEU A 10 1.88 14.99 4.45
CA LEU A 10 1.41 13.63 4.22
C LEU A 10 0.99 12.89 5.50
N ASN A 11 1.66 13.14 6.63
CA ASN A 11 1.49 12.36 7.87
C ASN A 11 0.06 12.37 8.45
N HIS A 12 -0.73 13.40 8.17
CA HIS A 12 -2.12 13.48 8.60
C HIS A 12 -3.03 12.53 7.82
N TRP A 13 -2.71 12.19 6.56
CA TRP A 13 -3.58 11.38 5.71
C TRP A 13 -3.76 9.95 6.24
N PRO A 14 -2.70 9.19 6.60
CA PRO A 14 -2.89 7.85 7.15
C PRO A 14 -3.55 7.85 8.52
N ILE A 15 -3.24 8.85 9.37
CA ILE A 15 -3.81 8.94 10.71
C ILE A 15 -5.31 9.25 10.63
N ILE A 16 -5.67 10.40 10.05
CA ILE A 16 -7.08 10.82 9.92
C ILE A 16 -7.85 9.80 9.08
N GLY A 17 -7.23 9.31 8.00
CA GLY A 17 -7.80 8.27 7.14
C GLY A 17 -8.12 6.98 7.89
N ALA A 18 -7.27 6.52 8.82
CA ALA A 18 -7.57 5.33 9.62
C ALA A 18 -8.84 5.53 10.47
N PHE A 19 -8.97 6.67 11.13
CA PHE A 19 -10.15 7.00 11.94
C PHE A 19 -11.41 7.13 11.11
N VAL A 20 -11.35 7.88 10.01
CA VAL A 20 -12.48 8.06 9.08
C VAL A 20 -12.90 6.72 8.48
N GLY A 21 -11.94 5.88 8.06
CA GLY A 21 -12.20 4.56 7.52
C GLY A 21 -12.91 3.64 8.52
N LEU A 22 -12.44 3.60 9.78
CA LEU A 22 -13.07 2.81 10.84
C LEU A 22 -14.48 3.34 11.15
N PHE A 23 -14.66 4.65 11.25
CA PHE A 23 -15.96 5.26 11.47
C PHE A 23 -16.95 4.90 10.36
N LEU A 24 -16.56 5.11 9.09
CA LEU A 24 -17.39 4.75 7.94
C LEU A 24 -17.76 3.27 7.94
N PHE A 25 -16.81 2.39 8.30
CA PHE A 25 -17.07 0.96 8.35
C PHE A 25 -18.02 0.57 9.49
N LEU A 26 -17.88 1.17 10.67
CA LEU A 26 -18.80 0.97 11.80
C LEU A 26 -20.22 1.44 11.45
N VAL A 27 -20.35 2.61 10.83
CA VAL A 27 -21.64 3.10 10.32
C VAL A 27 -22.22 2.14 9.28
N ALA A 28 -21.39 1.61 8.38
CA ALA A 28 -21.82 0.62 7.39
C ALA A 28 -22.34 -0.69 8.01
N LEU A 29 -21.70 -1.15 9.09
CA LEU A 29 -22.14 -2.33 9.85
C LEU A 29 -23.43 -2.06 10.60
N PHE A 30 -23.55 -0.91 11.27
CA PHE A 30 -24.74 -0.52 12.02
C PHE A 30 -25.96 -0.29 11.11
N ALA A 31 -25.77 0.44 10.01
CA ALA A 31 -26.81 0.68 9.01
C ALA A 31 -27.07 -0.54 8.11
N ASN A 32 -26.29 -1.61 8.26
CA ASN A 32 -26.32 -2.81 7.43
C ASN A 32 -26.33 -2.50 5.92
N SER A 33 -25.57 -1.50 5.49
CA SER A 33 -25.52 -1.01 4.11
C SER A 33 -24.30 -1.59 3.38
N ASP A 34 -24.55 -2.32 2.30
CA ASP A 34 -23.47 -2.91 1.50
C ASP A 34 -22.70 -1.86 0.68
N ASP A 35 -23.35 -0.77 0.26
CA ASP A 35 -22.70 0.35 -0.43
C ASP A 35 -21.71 1.07 0.50
N LEU A 36 -22.10 1.32 1.75
CA LEU A 36 -21.18 1.90 2.74
C LEU A 36 -20.03 0.94 3.08
N LYS A 37 -20.28 -0.38 3.13
CA LYS A 37 -19.21 -1.37 3.33
C LYS A 37 -18.21 -1.32 2.17
N GLN A 38 -18.68 -1.34 0.92
CA GLN A 38 -17.81 -1.23 -0.25
C GLN A 38 -17.01 0.09 -0.25
N THR A 39 -17.66 1.21 0.08
CA THR A 39 -17.03 2.53 0.14
C THR A 39 -15.92 2.57 1.19
N SER A 40 -16.19 2.06 2.40
CA SER A 40 -15.19 2.01 3.48
C SER A 40 -14.01 1.06 3.15
N LEU A 41 -14.26 -0.08 2.50
CA LEU A 41 -13.20 -0.99 2.05
C LEU A 41 -12.31 -0.32 1.00
N ALA A 42 -12.91 0.35 0.00
CA ALA A 42 -12.16 1.12 -0.98
C ALA A 42 -11.34 2.24 -0.31
N PHE A 43 -11.92 2.92 0.68
CA PHE A 43 -11.25 3.97 1.43
C PHE A 43 -10.02 3.45 2.18
N PHE A 44 -10.13 2.33 2.91
CA PHE A 44 -8.98 1.71 3.56
C PHE A 44 -7.86 1.35 2.58
N THR A 45 -8.19 0.80 1.41
CA THR A 45 -7.19 0.50 0.38
C THR A 45 -6.49 1.76 -0.12
N LEU A 46 -7.23 2.86 -0.35
CA LEU A 46 -6.62 4.13 -0.76
C LEU A 46 -5.73 4.74 0.31
N ILE A 47 -6.16 4.70 1.58
CA ILE A 47 -5.36 5.20 2.70
C ILE A 47 -4.08 4.36 2.88
N ALA A 48 -4.13 3.05 2.68
CA ALA A 48 -2.93 2.21 2.67
C ALA A 48 -1.94 2.66 1.60
N LEU A 49 -2.39 2.84 0.35
CA LEU A 49 -1.52 3.36 -0.72
C LEU A 49 -0.86 4.71 -0.36
N LEU A 50 -1.56 5.60 0.34
CA LEU A 50 -1.01 6.88 0.81
C LEU A 50 -0.09 6.75 2.04
N ALA A 51 -0.21 5.70 2.84
CA ALA A 51 0.65 5.44 3.99
C ALA A 51 2.10 5.13 3.55
N ILE A 52 2.27 4.48 2.40
CA ILE A 52 3.59 4.13 1.85
C ILE A 52 4.49 5.38 1.64
N PRO A 53 4.12 6.38 0.81
CA PRO A 53 4.93 7.58 0.63
C PRO A 53 5.04 8.42 1.92
N THR A 54 4.04 8.34 2.80
CA THR A 54 4.09 9.00 4.11
C THR A 54 5.23 8.45 4.97
N TYR A 55 5.37 7.12 5.07
CA TYR A 55 6.46 6.49 5.81
C TYR A 55 7.82 6.83 5.21
N PHE A 56 7.97 6.68 3.88
CA PHE A 56 9.24 6.95 3.21
C PHE A 56 9.71 8.40 3.35
N SER A 57 8.78 9.36 3.30
CA SER A 57 9.10 10.78 3.50
C SER A 57 9.62 11.09 4.91
N GLY A 58 9.31 10.27 5.92
CA GLY A 58 9.75 10.45 7.30
C GLY A 58 11.25 10.21 7.49
N ASP A 59 11.80 9.17 6.87
CA ASP A 59 13.24 8.89 6.94
C ASP A 59 14.04 10.01 6.27
N VAL A 60 13.55 10.54 5.15
CA VAL A 60 14.23 11.67 4.49
C VAL A 60 14.10 12.96 5.31
N ALA A 61 12.96 13.17 5.97
CA ALA A 61 12.76 14.30 6.86
C ALA A 61 13.76 14.28 8.03
N ASN A 62 14.01 13.11 8.63
CA ASN A 62 14.99 12.95 9.69
C ASN A 62 16.40 13.36 9.24
N GLU A 63 16.85 12.92 8.06
CA GLU A 63 18.17 13.29 7.54
C GLU A 63 18.31 14.78 7.27
N VAL A 64 17.30 15.40 6.66
CA VAL A 64 17.31 16.85 6.40
C VAL A 64 17.36 17.63 7.73
N LEU A 65 16.65 17.17 8.76
CA LEU A 65 16.63 17.83 10.07
C LEU A 65 17.91 17.62 10.87
N LYS A 66 18.61 16.48 10.75
CA LYS A 66 19.91 16.26 11.40
C LYS A 66 20.94 17.36 11.09
N LEU A 67 20.84 17.96 9.89
CA LEU A 67 21.72 19.04 9.44
C LEU A 67 21.41 20.40 10.08
N SER A 68 20.21 20.60 10.62
CA SER A 68 19.71 21.91 11.07
C SER A 68 19.25 21.96 12.53
N THR A 69 18.76 20.84 13.07
CA THR A 69 18.23 20.75 14.44
C THR A 69 18.55 19.36 15.01
N PRO A 70 19.46 19.24 15.99
CA PRO A 70 19.76 17.98 16.64
C PRO A 70 18.51 17.45 17.37
N LEU A 71 17.93 16.35 16.88
CA LEU A 71 16.79 15.69 17.51
C LEU A 71 17.25 14.55 18.43
N PRO A 72 16.56 14.30 19.56
CA PRO A 72 16.85 13.15 20.42
C PRO A 72 16.68 11.84 19.65
N LYS A 73 17.78 11.07 19.49
CA LYS A 73 17.81 9.82 18.71
C LYS A 73 16.80 8.79 19.20
N GLU A 74 16.56 8.75 20.52
CA GLU A 74 15.62 7.83 21.15
C GLU A 74 14.17 8.12 20.73
N LEU A 75 13.77 9.39 20.70
CA LEU A 75 12.41 9.80 20.28
C LEU A 75 12.20 9.53 18.79
N VAL A 76 13.20 9.85 17.96
CA VAL A 76 13.16 9.56 16.53
C VAL A 76 13.04 8.06 16.28
N GLY A 77 13.85 7.24 16.97
CA GLY A 77 13.79 5.78 16.85
C GLY A 77 12.45 5.19 17.31
N ALA A 78 11.87 5.70 18.40
CA ALA A 78 10.55 5.29 18.87
C ALA A 78 9.44 5.65 17.86
N HIS A 79 9.50 6.83 17.26
CA HIS A 79 8.57 7.26 16.22
C HIS A 79 8.70 6.42 14.95
N GLN A 80 9.92 6.21 14.45
CA GLN A 80 10.18 5.37 13.28
C GLN A 80 9.68 3.92 13.51
N GLY A 81 9.94 3.37 14.70
CA GLY A 81 9.47 2.04 15.08
C GLY A 81 7.94 1.93 15.10
N ALA A 82 7.26 2.91 15.70
CA ALA A 82 5.80 2.97 15.70
C ALA A 82 5.22 3.18 14.29
N ALA A 83 5.87 4.04 13.49
CA ALA A 83 5.48 4.31 12.11
C ALA A 83 5.60 3.06 11.22
N LEU A 84 6.65 2.25 11.40
CA LEU A 84 6.79 1.00 10.66
C LEU A 84 5.67 0.02 11.02
N LEU A 85 5.38 -0.18 12.31
CA LEU A 85 4.30 -1.09 12.72
C LEU A 85 2.93 -0.60 12.21
N SER A 86 2.71 0.72 12.26
CA SER A 86 1.50 1.35 11.73
C SER A 86 1.37 1.16 10.21
N LEU A 87 2.47 1.30 9.48
CA LEU A 87 2.52 1.02 8.03
C LEU A 87 2.16 -0.44 7.77
N ILE A 88 2.80 -1.40 8.44
CA ILE A 88 2.55 -2.83 8.24
C ILE A 88 1.06 -3.16 8.47
N PHE A 89 0.48 -2.70 9.58
CA PHE A 89 -0.94 -2.96 9.87
C PHE A 89 -1.88 -2.24 8.92
N MET A 90 -1.55 -1.02 8.48
CA MET A 90 -2.33 -0.31 7.48
C MET A 90 -2.28 -1.02 6.12
N GLU A 91 -1.11 -1.51 5.69
CA GLU A 91 -0.97 -2.29 4.45
C GLU A 91 -1.76 -3.60 4.51
N ILE A 92 -1.69 -4.33 5.63
CA ILE A 92 -2.47 -5.56 5.82
C ILE A 92 -3.97 -5.23 5.81
N THR A 93 -4.40 -4.19 6.52
CA THR A 93 -5.80 -3.73 6.53
C THR A 93 -6.27 -3.37 5.11
N GLY A 94 -5.48 -2.59 4.37
CA GLY A 94 -5.77 -2.19 3.00
C GLY A 94 -5.83 -3.36 2.02
N ALA A 95 -4.94 -4.34 2.16
CA ALA A 95 -4.91 -5.56 1.35
C ALA A 95 -6.13 -6.47 1.61
N VAL A 96 -6.48 -6.69 2.88
CA VAL A 96 -7.67 -7.46 3.26
C VAL A 96 -8.95 -6.68 2.88
N ALA A 97 -8.93 -5.35 2.97
CA ALA A 97 -10.03 -4.51 2.50
C ALA A 97 -10.21 -4.61 0.97
N PHE A 98 -9.11 -4.58 0.21
CA PHE A 98 -9.13 -4.77 -1.24
C PHE A 98 -9.65 -6.16 -1.63
N LEU A 99 -9.23 -7.21 -0.92
CA LEU A 99 -9.78 -8.55 -1.08
C LEU A 99 -11.29 -8.58 -0.83
N GLY A 100 -11.76 -7.88 0.21
CA GLY A 100 -13.19 -7.72 0.51
C GLY A 100 -13.95 -7.03 -0.61
N LEU A 101 -13.44 -5.88 -1.07
CA LEU A 101 -14.03 -5.11 -2.17
C LEU A 101 -14.13 -5.95 -3.45
N TRP A 102 -13.12 -6.78 -3.71
CA TRP A 102 -13.13 -7.74 -4.80
C TRP A 102 -14.16 -8.86 -4.60
N GLN A 103 -14.25 -9.45 -3.41
CA GLN A 103 -15.28 -10.47 -3.09
C GLN A 103 -16.69 -9.91 -3.31
N PHE A 104 -16.95 -8.65 -2.89
CA PHE A 104 -18.22 -7.95 -3.13
C PHE A 104 -18.57 -7.83 -4.61
N SER A 105 -17.58 -7.59 -5.47
CA SER A 105 -17.83 -7.46 -6.92
C SER A 105 -18.26 -8.75 -7.63
N ARG A 106 -17.96 -9.93 -7.05
CA ARG A 106 -18.47 -11.22 -7.55
C ARG A 106 -19.99 -11.40 -7.32
N MET A 107 -20.64 -10.50 -6.57
CA MET A 107 -22.05 -10.60 -6.17
C MET A 107 -23.04 -9.99 -7.20
N SER A 108 -22.59 -9.55 -8.37
CA SER A 108 -23.48 -9.19 -9.49
C SER A 108 -24.13 -10.42 -10.18
N ARG A 109 -23.95 -11.62 -9.63
CA ARG A 109 -24.70 -12.84 -9.95
C ARG A 109 -25.30 -13.39 -8.65
N PRO A 110 -26.51 -13.99 -8.65
CA PRO A 110 -27.08 -14.56 -7.45
C PRO A 110 -26.19 -15.74 -7.03
N ALA A 111 -25.32 -15.53 -6.04
CA ALA A 111 -24.50 -16.59 -5.48
C ALA A 111 -25.40 -17.41 -4.53
N PRO A 112 -25.46 -18.75 -4.68
CA PRO A 112 -26.36 -19.62 -3.90
C PRO A 112 -26.00 -19.73 -2.41
N HIS A 113 -24.91 -19.11 -1.94
CA HIS A 113 -24.48 -19.15 -0.54
C HIS A 113 -23.98 -17.78 -0.07
N PRO A 114 -24.17 -17.42 1.22
CA PRO A 114 -23.61 -16.21 1.81
C PRO A 114 -22.08 -16.27 1.71
N VAL A 115 -21.51 -15.53 0.77
CA VAL A 115 -20.07 -15.38 0.63
C VAL A 115 -19.53 -14.83 1.96
N ALA A 116 -18.51 -15.50 2.47
CA ALA A 116 -18.21 -15.51 3.89
C ALA A 116 -17.95 -14.09 4.44
N ARG A 117 -18.74 -13.71 5.45
CA ARG A 117 -18.64 -12.44 6.20
C ARG A 117 -17.39 -12.35 7.09
N TRP A 118 -16.52 -13.36 7.05
CA TRP A 118 -15.26 -13.42 7.80
C TRP A 118 -14.37 -12.22 7.49
N ASN A 119 -14.31 -11.78 6.23
CA ASN A 119 -13.46 -10.66 5.82
C ASN A 119 -13.84 -9.37 6.56
N SER A 120 -15.13 -9.14 6.77
CA SER A 120 -15.60 -7.93 7.49
C SER A 120 -15.17 -7.94 8.95
N ALA A 121 -15.22 -9.09 9.63
CA ALA A 121 -14.73 -9.21 11.00
C ALA A 121 -13.21 -8.98 11.09
N ILE A 122 -12.45 -9.50 10.12
CA ILE A 122 -11.00 -9.29 10.07
C ILE A 122 -10.66 -7.83 9.78
N VAL A 123 -11.29 -7.19 8.79
CA VAL A 123 -11.08 -5.76 8.52
C VAL A 123 -11.44 -4.91 9.73
N LEU A 124 -12.50 -5.25 10.47
CA LEU A 124 -12.87 -4.53 11.69
C LEU A 124 -11.76 -4.65 12.75
N LEU A 125 -11.30 -5.88 13.04
CA LEU A 125 -10.24 -6.10 14.02
C LEU A 125 -8.94 -5.37 13.61
N LEU A 126 -8.51 -5.53 12.36
CA LEU A 126 -7.29 -4.91 11.85
C LEU A 126 -7.37 -3.38 11.83
N SER A 127 -8.52 -2.81 11.47
CA SER A 127 -8.70 -1.35 11.46
C SER A 127 -8.69 -0.75 12.86
N ILE A 128 -9.25 -1.42 13.87
CA ILE A 128 -9.14 -1.01 15.29
C ILE A 128 -7.66 -1.00 15.71
N VAL A 129 -6.93 -2.07 15.44
CA VAL A 129 -5.49 -2.14 15.76
C VAL A 129 -4.71 -1.05 15.01
N THR A 130 -5.02 -0.84 13.73
CA THR A 130 -4.40 0.21 12.90
C THR A 130 -4.65 1.60 13.47
N VAL A 131 -5.86 1.92 13.91
CA VAL A 131 -6.19 3.21 14.54
C VAL A 131 -5.40 3.41 15.84
N VAL A 132 -5.28 2.37 16.67
CA VAL A 132 -4.46 2.43 17.90
C VAL A 132 -2.99 2.72 17.55
N LEU A 133 -2.42 2.00 16.58
CA LEU A 133 -1.04 2.20 16.14
C LEU A 133 -0.80 3.58 15.52
N MET A 134 -1.74 4.08 14.69
CA MET A 134 -1.69 5.42 14.11
C MET A 134 -1.73 6.51 15.19
N THR A 135 -2.54 6.31 16.24
CA THR A 135 -2.59 7.21 17.40
C THR A 135 -1.24 7.25 18.12
N ILE A 136 -0.64 6.09 18.35
CA ILE A 136 0.69 5.99 18.97
C ILE A 136 1.77 6.67 18.11
N THR A 137 1.72 6.47 16.79
CA THR A 137 2.66 7.11 15.86
C THR A 137 2.50 8.63 15.83
N GLY A 138 1.26 9.12 15.85
CA GLY A 138 0.96 10.55 15.95
C GLY A 138 1.49 11.15 17.26
N ASN A 139 1.26 10.48 18.39
CA ASN A 139 1.73 10.93 19.70
C ASN A 139 3.27 10.95 19.80
N THR A 140 3.95 9.89 19.33
CA THR A 140 5.42 9.84 19.30
C THR A 140 6.00 10.89 18.35
N GLY A 141 5.33 11.17 17.23
CA GLY A 141 5.72 12.25 16.31
C GLY A 141 5.57 13.64 16.94
N GLY A 142 4.52 13.87 17.73
CA GLY A 142 4.33 15.09 18.51
C GLY A 142 5.43 15.30 19.57
N ALA A 143 5.84 14.22 20.25
CA ALA A 143 6.90 14.27 21.25
C ALA A 143 8.28 14.68 20.67
N ILE A 144 8.54 14.46 19.38
CA ILE A 144 9.76 14.95 18.71
C ILE A 144 9.80 16.49 18.70
N ARG A 145 8.64 17.14 18.54
CA ARG A 145 8.54 18.61 18.47
C ARG A 145 8.35 19.28 19.83
N HIS A 146 7.66 18.58 20.72
CA HIS A 146 7.29 19.09 22.05
C HIS A 146 7.86 18.18 23.15
N PRO A 147 9.20 18.09 23.28
CA PRO A 147 9.83 17.31 24.35
C PRO A 147 9.44 17.82 25.74
N GLU A 148 9.01 19.08 25.87
CA GLU A 148 8.53 19.68 27.11
C GLU A 148 7.27 19.03 27.68
N ILE A 149 6.48 18.32 26.86
CA ILE A 149 5.22 17.68 27.28
C ILE A 149 5.47 16.27 27.82
N PHE A 150 6.63 15.68 27.56
CA PHE A 150 6.93 14.29 27.94
C PHE A 150 8.31 14.19 28.60
N SER A 151 8.34 14.08 29.93
CA SER A 151 9.54 13.68 30.68
C SER A 151 10.01 12.30 30.19
N GLY A 152 11.31 12.17 29.88
CA GLY A 152 11.93 11.13 29.04
C GLY A 152 11.69 9.64 29.34
N GLU A 153 10.97 9.27 30.40
CA GLU A 153 10.59 7.88 30.67
C GLU A 153 9.22 7.48 30.08
N ASN A 154 8.32 8.43 29.82
CA ASN A 154 6.93 8.14 29.36
C ASN A 154 6.69 8.33 27.85
N ALA A 155 7.68 8.85 27.11
CA ALA A 155 7.54 9.18 25.68
C ALA A 155 7.71 7.97 24.74
N ALA A 156 8.45 6.94 25.16
CA ALA A 156 8.61 5.72 24.41
C ALA A 156 7.44 4.79 24.70
N SER A 157 6.38 4.86 23.89
CA SER A 157 5.33 3.85 23.95
C SER A 157 5.95 2.44 23.84
N ALA A 158 5.38 1.44 24.52
CA ALA A 158 5.86 0.05 24.40
C ALA A 158 5.95 -0.41 22.92
N VAL A 159 5.03 0.07 22.09
CA VAL A 159 5.03 -0.13 20.64
C VAL A 159 6.24 0.52 19.95
N GLY A 160 6.59 1.77 20.30
CA GLY A 160 7.78 2.45 19.81
C GLY A 160 9.07 1.73 20.23
N ALA A 161 9.13 1.23 21.47
CA ALA A 161 10.26 0.46 21.98
C ALA A 161 10.40 -0.93 21.32
N ILE A 162 9.29 -1.57 20.95
CA ILE A 162 9.31 -2.80 20.16
C ILE A 162 9.77 -2.47 18.73
N GLY A 163 9.18 -1.45 18.11
CA GLY A 163 9.50 -1.05 16.74
C GLY A 163 10.96 -0.63 16.56
N SER A 164 11.55 0.08 17.54
CA SER A 164 12.96 0.51 17.50
C SER A 164 13.94 -0.66 17.51
N LYS A 165 13.52 -1.85 17.97
CA LYS A 165 14.30 -3.10 17.87
C LYS A 165 14.05 -3.85 16.56
N ILE A 166 12.85 -3.72 15.97
CA ILE A 166 12.48 -4.40 14.72
C ILE A 166 13.27 -3.86 13.54
N VAL A 167 13.35 -2.53 13.37
CA VAL A 167 14.00 -1.91 12.19
C VAL A 167 15.47 -2.37 12.05
N PRO A 168 16.34 -2.28 13.08
CA PRO A 168 17.73 -2.72 12.95
C PRO A 168 17.87 -4.22 12.73
N ALA A 169 17.03 -5.04 13.39
CA ALA A 169 17.06 -6.49 13.24
C ALA A 169 16.68 -6.93 11.82
N VAL A 170 15.63 -6.32 11.25
CA VAL A 170 15.20 -6.58 9.87
C VAL A 170 16.25 -6.06 8.89
N SER A 171 16.82 -4.87 9.12
CA SER A 171 17.89 -4.33 8.28
C SER A 171 19.10 -5.27 8.23
N HIS A 172 19.56 -5.76 9.39
CA HIS A 172 20.63 -6.75 9.48
C HIS A 172 20.25 -8.07 8.79
N PHE A 173 19.02 -8.55 8.95
CA PHE A 173 18.55 -9.74 8.24
C PHE A 173 18.65 -9.57 6.72
N VAL A 174 18.18 -8.44 6.18
CA VAL A 174 18.11 -8.19 4.74
C VAL A 174 19.50 -8.00 4.11
N THR A 175 20.41 -7.29 4.79
CA THR A 175 21.70 -6.89 4.20
C THR A 175 22.91 -7.63 4.75
N GLY A 176 22.87 -8.06 6.02
CA GLY A 176 24.04 -8.58 6.74
C GLY A 176 24.03 -10.07 7.02
N SER A 177 22.86 -10.71 7.11
CA SER A 177 22.77 -12.09 7.59
C SER A 177 23.32 -13.14 6.61
N SER A 178 23.10 -12.95 5.31
CA SER A 178 23.59 -13.84 4.26
C SER A 178 23.55 -13.16 2.90
N ARG A 179 24.57 -13.44 2.07
CA ARG A 179 24.67 -12.98 0.67
C ARG A 179 23.51 -13.41 -0.22
N TRP A 180 22.70 -14.37 0.21
CA TRP A 180 21.56 -14.89 -0.56
C TRP A 180 20.23 -14.20 -0.25
N VAL A 181 20.10 -13.49 0.87
CA VAL A 181 18.83 -12.88 1.27
C VAL A 181 18.39 -11.86 0.23
N TRP A 182 19.31 -10.96 -0.18
CA TRP A 182 19.01 -9.93 -1.17
C TRP A 182 18.59 -10.51 -2.54
N PRO A 183 19.35 -11.42 -3.19
CA PRO A 183 18.91 -12.07 -4.43
C PRO A 183 17.59 -12.83 -4.34
N ILE A 184 17.30 -13.48 -3.20
CA ILE A 184 16.02 -14.18 -2.98
C ILE A 184 14.87 -13.17 -2.93
N LEU A 185 15.03 -12.07 -2.19
CA LEU A 185 14.03 -11.01 -2.14
C LEU A 185 13.80 -10.39 -3.52
N GLU A 186 14.86 -10.19 -4.32
CA GLU A 186 14.75 -9.69 -5.70
C GLU A 186 13.98 -10.67 -6.58
N THR A 187 14.33 -11.96 -6.50
CA THR A 187 13.65 -13.03 -7.25
C THR A 187 12.16 -13.08 -6.91
N LEU A 188 11.82 -13.03 -5.61
CA LEU A 188 10.43 -13.01 -5.15
C LEU A 188 9.70 -11.75 -5.62
N HIS A 189 10.33 -10.58 -5.55
CA HIS A 189 9.72 -9.33 -6.01
C HIS A 189 9.44 -9.34 -7.53
N PHE A 190 10.36 -9.87 -8.34
CA PHE A 190 10.11 -10.04 -9.78
C PHE A 190 9.04 -11.09 -10.07
N LEU A 191 9.02 -12.20 -9.31
CA LEU A 191 7.96 -13.19 -9.42
C LEU A 191 6.59 -12.56 -9.12
N GLY A 192 6.50 -11.75 -8.07
CA GLY A 192 5.26 -11.03 -7.75
C GLY A 192 4.85 -10.04 -8.84
N LEU A 193 5.81 -9.30 -9.44
CA LEU A 193 5.54 -8.46 -10.62
C LEU A 193 4.99 -9.28 -11.80
N ILE A 194 5.56 -10.45 -12.10
CA ILE A 194 5.10 -11.34 -13.17
C ILE A 194 3.66 -11.79 -12.90
N LEU A 195 3.35 -12.20 -11.67
CA LEU A 195 2.00 -12.64 -11.30
C LEU A 195 0.97 -11.52 -11.47
N ILE A 196 1.31 -10.30 -11.02
CA ILE A 196 0.43 -9.14 -11.16
C ILE A 196 0.21 -8.82 -12.65
N VAL A 197 1.29 -8.66 -13.42
CA VAL A 197 1.23 -8.27 -14.84
C VAL A 197 0.55 -9.35 -15.68
N ALA A 198 0.77 -10.63 -15.40
CA ALA A 198 0.07 -11.71 -16.08
C ALA A 198 -1.45 -11.68 -15.80
N ALA A 199 -1.84 -11.50 -14.53
CA ALA A 199 -3.24 -11.48 -14.13
C ALA A 199 -4.00 -10.27 -14.71
N ILE A 200 -3.44 -9.06 -14.60
CA ILE A 200 -4.07 -7.84 -15.11
C ILE A 200 -3.88 -7.70 -16.63
N GLY A 201 -2.79 -8.20 -17.18
CA GLY A 201 -2.44 -8.05 -18.59
C GLY A 201 -3.41 -8.80 -19.48
N ALA A 202 -3.75 -10.04 -19.13
CA ALA A 202 -4.78 -10.81 -19.84
C ALA A 202 -6.13 -10.06 -19.84
N LEU A 203 -6.49 -9.45 -18.71
CA LEU A 203 -7.72 -8.67 -18.60
C LEU A 203 -7.68 -7.36 -19.42
N ASN A 204 -6.58 -6.63 -19.35
CA ASN A 204 -6.40 -5.38 -20.08
C ASN A 204 -6.36 -5.62 -21.60
N LEU A 205 -5.73 -6.71 -22.07
CA LEU A 205 -5.75 -7.08 -23.49
C LEU A 205 -7.16 -7.44 -23.97
N ARG A 206 -7.97 -8.12 -23.14
CA ARG A 206 -9.39 -8.35 -23.42
C ARG A 206 -10.16 -7.03 -23.52
N LEU A 207 -9.88 -6.08 -22.63
CA LEU A 207 -10.50 -4.75 -22.61
C LEU A 207 -10.12 -3.90 -23.82
N LEU A 208 -8.87 -3.99 -24.29
CA LEU A 208 -8.40 -3.27 -25.47
C LEU A 208 -8.91 -3.85 -26.79
N GLY A 209 -9.52 -5.05 -26.76
CA GLY A 209 -10.13 -5.69 -27.93
C GLY A 209 -9.22 -6.68 -28.66
N PHE A 210 -7.99 -6.91 -28.18
CA PHE A 210 -7.05 -7.84 -28.81
C PHE A 210 -7.50 -9.30 -28.75
N VAL A 211 -8.25 -9.68 -27.70
CA VAL A 211 -8.74 -11.05 -27.48
C VAL A 211 -10.25 -11.06 -27.18
N LYS A 212 -11.04 -10.36 -28.00
CA LYS A 212 -12.47 -10.11 -27.76
C LYS A 212 -13.35 -11.35 -27.57
N ASP A 213 -12.96 -12.49 -28.14
CA ASP A 213 -13.73 -13.73 -28.05
C ASP A 213 -13.56 -14.44 -26.70
N LEU A 214 -12.58 -14.02 -25.88
CA LEU A 214 -12.36 -14.58 -24.56
C LEU A 214 -13.43 -14.04 -23.58
N PRO A 215 -14.21 -14.90 -22.91
CA PRO A 215 -15.15 -14.45 -21.90
C PRO A 215 -14.41 -13.83 -20.70
N VAL A 216 -14.98 -12.78 -20.12
CA VAL A 216 -14.40 -12.09 -18.96
C VAL A 216 -14.46 -12.97 -17.70
N ALA A 217 -15.51 -13.77 -17.54
CA ALA A 217 -15.75 -14.56 -16.33
C ALA A 217 -14.59 -15.51 -15.94
N PRO A 218 -13.99 -16.29 -16.87
CA PRO A 218 -12.82 -17.13 -16.54
C PRO A 218 -11.56 -16.34 -16.15
N LEU A 219 -11.36 -15.13 -16.68
CA LEU A 219 -10.17 -14.31 -16.36
C LEU A 219 -10.13 -13.93 -14.87
N HIS A 220 -11.28 -13.86 -14.18
CA HIS A 220 -11.32 -13.63 -12.74
C HIS A 220 -10.66 -14.75 -11.91
N ARG A 221 -10.39 -15.93 -12.50
CA ARG A 221 -9.59 -16.99 -11.87
C ARG A 221 -8.11 -16.64 -11.76
N LEU A 222 -7.63 -15.66 -12.53
CA LEU A 222 -6.24 -15.17 -12.47
C LEU A 222 -6.03 -14.15 -11.35
N LEU A 223 -7.10 -13.50 -10.88
CA LEU A 223 -7.00 -12.43 -9.88
C LEU A 223 -6.38 -12.85 -8.53
N PRO A 224 -6.66 -14.04 -7.96
CA PRO A 224 -5.97 -14.50 -6.76
C PRO A 224 -4.44 -14.56 -6.92
N TRP A 225 -3.94 -14.89 -8.12
CA TRP A 225 -2.51 -14.88 -8.42
C TRP A 225 -1.96 -13.46 -8.48
N GLY A 226 -2.71 -12.52 -9.06
CA GLY A 226 -2.37 -11.09 -8.99
C GLY A 226 -2.30 -10.56 -7.56
N ILE A 227 -3.24 -10.97 -6.69
CA ILE A 227 -3.23 -10.62 -5.26
C ILE A 227 -2.03 -11.24 -4.55
N ALA A 228 -1.73 -12.52 -4.80
CA ALA A 228 -0.54 -13.17 -4.25
C ALA A 228 0.74 -12.44 -4.68
N GLY A 229 0.83 -12.04 -5.95
CA GLY A 229 1.95 -11.24 -6.45
C GLY A 229 2.04 -9.86 -5.77
N LEU A 230 0.91 -9.18 -5.55
CA LEU A 230 0.86 -7.91 -4.83
C LEU A 230 1.36 -8.06 -3.38
N VAL A 231 0.92 -9.10 -2.67
CA VAL A 231 1.37 -9.39 -1.29
C VAL A 231 2.87 -9.65 -1.25
N ILE A 232 3.39 -10.46 -2.18
CA ILE A 232 4.83 -10.71 -2.30
C ILE A 232 5.59 -9.39 -2.50
N ASN A 233 5.11 -8.52 -3.41
CA ASN A 233 5.76 -7.25 -3.72
C ASN A 233 5.72 -6.24 -2.58
N ILE A 234 4.63 -6.17 -1.82
CA ILE A 234 4.53 -5.31 -0.64
C ILE A 234 5.53 -5.77 0.42
N ILE A 235 5.54 -7.06 0.75
CA ILE A 235 6.45 -7.61 1.77
C ILE A 235 7.90 -7.39 1.37
N THR A 236 8.28 -7.82 0.16
CA THR A 236 9.66 -7.66 -0.33
C THR A 236 10.03 -6.19 -0.51
N GLY A 237 9.10 -5.32 -0.93
CA GLY A 237 9.32 -3.88 -1.06
C GLY A 237 9.60 -3.19 0.27
N ILE A 238 8.83 -3.52 1.32
CA ILE A 238 9.08 -3.04 2.69
C ILE A 238 10.45 -3.52 3.18
N LEU A 239 10.79 -4.80 2.95
CA LEU A 239 12.07 -5.36 3.34
C LEU A 239 13.25 -4.68 2.64
N PHE A 240 13.14 -4.40 1.33
CA PHE A 240 14.17 -3.64 0.61
C PHE A 240 14.38 -2.25 1.19
N PHE A 241 13.28 -1.54 1.47
CA PHE A 241 13.37 -0.20 2.03
C PHE A 241 14.01 -0.22 3.43
N ILE A 242 13.64 -1.14 4.31
CA ILE A 242 14.26 -1.28 5.64
C ILE A 242 15.74 -1.70 5.53
N GLY A 243 16.08 -2.52 4.53
CA GLY A 243 17.45 -2.95 4.28
C GLY A 243 18.37 -1.80 3.89
N MET A 244 17.94 -0.94 2.95
CA MET A 244 18.74 0.18 2.45
C MET A 244 17.92 1.48 2.37
N PRO A 245 17.47 2.05 3.50
CA PRO A 245 16.53 3.17 3.51
C PRO A 245 17.10 4.40 2.79
N PHE A 246 18.39 4.69 2.98
CA PHE A 246 19.06 5.85 2.36
C PHE A 246 19.13 5.75 0.84
N PHE A 247 19.40 4.56 0.31
CA PHE A 247 19.47 4.35 -1.13
C PHE A 247 18.12 4.66 -1.79
N TYR A 248 17.01 4.22 -1.21
CA TYR A 248 15.68 4.46 -1.77
C TYR A 248 15.17 5.88 -1.48
N ALA A 249 15.40 6.40 -0.28
CA ALA A 249 14.99 7.73 0.18
C ALA A 249 15.50 8.86 -0.73
N TRP A 250 16.73 8.75 -1.25
CA TRP A 250 17.35 9.79 -2.07
C TRP A 250 17.27 9.53 -3.58
N ASN A 251 16.63 8.43 -3.99
CA ASN A 251 16.57 8.02 -5.38
C ASN A 251 15.32 8.59 -6.09
N PRO A 252 15.45 9.51 -7.06
CA PRO A 252 14.31 10.08 -7.76
C PRO A 252 13.50 9.03 -8.53
N LEU A 253 14.15 7.98 -9.04
CA LEU A 253 13.45 6.88 -9.73
C LEU A 253 12.58 6.08 -8.75
N PHE A 254 12.99 5.96 -7.49
CA PHE A 254 12.17 5.34 -6.45
C PHE A 254 10.91 6.18 -6.19
N HIS A 255 11.05 7.49 -6.02
CA HIS A 255 9.91 8.39 -5.83
C HIS A 255 8.91 8.33 -6.99
N LEU A 256 9.41 8.37 -8.23
CA LEU A 256 8.57 8.22 -9.43
C LEU A 256 7.89 6.85 -9.50
N LYS A 257 8.61 5.77 -9.13
CA LYS A 257 8.05 4.42 -9.07
C LYS A 257 6.92 4.36 -8.06
N MET A 258 7.13 4.91 -6.87
CA MET A 258 6.13 4.90 -5.80
C MET A 258 4.91 5.74 -6.16
N ALA A 259 5.10 6.94 -6.74
CA ALA A 259 4.00 7.73 -7.27
C ALA A 259 3.20 6.95 -8.34
N SER A 260 3.89 6.27 -9.25
CA SER A 260 3.25 5.46 -10.29
C SER A 260 2.44 4.29 -9.70
N VAL A 261 2.96 3.63 -8.66
CA VAL A 261 2.24 2.56 -7.93
C VAL A 261 0.97 3.10 -7.26
N VAL A 262 1.06 4.24 -6.57
CA VAL A 262 -0.10 4.87 -5.92
C VAL A 262 -1.16 5.26 -6.94
N VAL A 263 -0.76 5.85 -8.07
CA VAL A 263 -1.67 6.19 -9.17
C VAL A 263 -2.31 4.94 -9.77
N ALA A 264 -1.53 3.89 -10.06
CA ALA A 264 -2.05 2.64 -10.61
C ALA A 264 -3.05 1.96 -9.67
N GLY A 265 -2.74 1.87 -8.37
CA GLY A 265 -3.63 1.33 -7.36
C GLY A 265 -4.90 2.16 -7.18
N SER A 266 -4.78 3.49 -7.16
CA SER A 266 -5.92 4.40 -7.04
C SER A 266 -6.87 4.29 -8.24
N ILE A 267 -6.33 4.26 -9.46
CA ILE A 267 -7.11 4.05 -10.68
C ILE A 267 -7.86 2.72 -10.61
N LEU A 268 -7.21 1.65 -10.15
CA LEU A 268 -7.84 0.34 -10.01
C LEU A 268 -9.01 0.37 -9.01
N VAL A 269 -8.80 0.93 -7.81
CA VAL A 269 -9.84 1.02 -6.77
C VAL A 269 -11.01 1.88 -7.23
N LEU A 270 -10.74 3.05 -7.83
CA LEU A 270 -11.77 3.95 -8.33
C LEU A 270 -12.53 3.35 -9.51
N PHE A 271 -11.84 2.67 -10.43
CA PHE A 271 -12.47 1.93 -11.52
C PHE A 271 -13.43 0.87 -10.98
N HIS A 272 -12.99 0.11 -9.96
CA HIS A 272 -13.80 -0.92 -9.31
C HIS A 272 -15.07 -0.37 -8.65
N CYS A 273 -15.01 0.86 -8.13
CA CYS A 273 -16.17 1.55 -7.56
C CYS A 273 -17.10 2.17 -8.63
N SER A 274 -16.62 2.34 -9.86
CA SER A 274 -17.35 3.01 -10.93
C SER A 274 -18.42 2.12 -11.57
N SER A 275 -19.43 2.75 -12.17
CA SER A 275 -20.43 2.06 -12.99
C SER A 275 -19.82 1.35 -14.21
N ALA A 276 -18.66 1.83 -14.71
CA ALA A 276 -17.96 1.24 -15.83
C ALA A 276 -17.48 -0.19 -15.55
N PHE A 277 -17.07 -0.48 -14.31
CA PHE A 277 -16.73 -1.85 -13.91
C PHE A 277 -17.96 -2.76 -13.96
N ARG A 278 -19.13 -2.31 -13.49
CA ARG A 278 -20.38 -3.09 -13.56
C ARG A 278 -20.80 -3.38 -14.99
N SER A 279 -20.62 -2.42 -15.90
CA SER A 279 -20.88 -2.62 -17.33
C SER A 279 -19.92 -3.63 -17.96
N TRP A 280 -18.63 -3.56 -17.62
CA TRP A 280 -17.64 -4.49 -18.15
C TRP A 280 -17.83 -5.92 -17.63
N ALA A 281 -18.16 -6.10 -16.35
CA ALA A 281 -18.36 -7.43 -15.75
C ALA A 281 -19.49 -8.24 -16.41
N LYS A 282 -20.37 -7.56 -17.17
CA LYS A 282 -21.49 -8.17 -17.92
C LYS A 282 -21.17 -8.45 -19.39
N LEU A 283 -20.00 -8.03 -19.90
CA LEU A 283 -19.63 -8.19 -21.31
C LEU A 283 -19.54 -9.66 -21.72
N GLY A 284 -20.24 -9.99 -22.80
CA GLY A 284 -20.18 -11.28 -23.47
C GLY A 284 -18.95 -11.45 -24.37
N PRO A 285 -18.70 -12.67 -24.89
CA PRO A 285 -17.74 -12.89 -25.97
C PRO A 285 -18.07 -12.02 -27.19
N GLY A 286 -17.07 -11.39 -27.80
CA GLY A 286 -17.22 -10.58 -29.00
C GLY A 286 -17.77 -9.16 -28.77
N GLU A 287 -18.28 -8.85 -27.58
CA GLU A 287 -18.79 -7.51 -27.27
C GLU A 287 -17.67 -6.49 -27.02
N ASP A 288 -17.91 -5.27 -27.50
CA ASP A 288 -16.98 -4.15 -27.42
C ASP A 288 -17.05 -3.44 -26.05
N PRO A 289 -15.91 -3.28 -25.37
CA PRO A 289 -15.87 -2.54 -24.11
C PRO A 289 -16.10 -1.04 -24.32
N PRO A 290 -16.71 -0.33 -23.34
CA PRO A 290 -16.83 1.13 -23.38
C PRO A 290 -15.47 1.81 -23.55
N ALA A 291 -15.42 2.94 -24.28
CA ALA A 291 -14.18 3.67 -24.54
C ALA A 291 -13.41 4.06 -23.26
N PHE A 292 -14.13 4.39 -22.19
CA PHE A 292 -13.53 4.68 -20.89
C PHE A 292 -12.81 3.45 -20.29
N ALA A 293 -13.38 2.25 -20.42
CA ALA A 293 -12.71 1.02 -19.95
C ALA A 293 -11.46 0.70 -20.78
N LYS A 294 -11.47 0.98 -22.09
CA LYS A 294 -10.28 0.88 -22.96
C LYS A 294 -9.17 1.84 -22.49
N PHE A 295 -9.52 3.09 -22.17
CA PHE A 295 -8.58 4.08 -21.64
C PHE A 295 -7.96 3.65 -20.31
N ILE A 296 -8.76 3.14 -19.37
CA ILE A 296 -8.28 2.63 -18.08
C ILE A 296 -7.33 1.43 -18.28
N ALA A 297 -7.68 0.49 -19.17
CA ALA A 297 -6.84 -0.65 -19.48
C ALA A 297 -5.49 -0.25 -20.10
N ALA A 298 -5.49 0.70 -21.05
CA ALA A 298 -4.27 1.25 -21.64
C ALA A 298 -3.41 1.96 -20.59
N SER A 299 -4.02 2.81 -19.76
CA SER A 299 -3.35 3.53 -18.68
C SER A 299 -2.73 2.58 -17.66
N SER A 300 -3.44 1.50 -17.32
CA SER A 300 -2.94 0.45 -16.43
C SER A 300 -1.70 -0.24 -17.00
N LEU A 301 -1.74 -0.69 -18.26
CA LEU A 301 -0.57 -1.32 -18.90
C LEU A 301 0.62 -0.37 -18.98
N PHE A 302 0.38 0.89 -19.33
CA PHE A 302 1.42 1.91 -19.39
C PHE A 302 2.06 2.15 -18.02
N LEU A 303 1.26 2.32 -16.96
CA LEU A 303 1.78 2.52 -15.60
C LEU A 303 2.58 1.32 -15.11
N TRP A 304 2.15 0.09 -15.37
CA TRP A 304 2.92 -1.10 -15.01
C TRP A 304 4.25 -1.19 -15.76
N LEU A 305 4.28 -0.83 -17.04
CA LEU A 305 5.52 -0.72 -17.80
C LEU A 305 6.46 0.31 -17.17
N VAL A 306 5.96 1.50 -16.84
CA VAL A 306 6.72 2.56 -16.15
C VAL A 306 7.26 2.06 -14.81
N ILE A 307 6.44 1.41 -13.98
CA ILE A 307 6.84 0.87 -12.67
C ILE A 307 7.98 -0.16 -12.81
N ILE A 308 7.91 -1.04 -13.82
CA ILE A 308 8.94 -2.05 -14.09
C ILE A 308 10.23 -1.39 -14.55
N VAL A 309 10.14 -0.48 -15.51
CA VAL A 309 11.30 0.24 -16.06
C VAL A 309 12.00 1.04 -14.95
N LEU A 310 11.27 1.85 -14.20
CA LEU A 310 11.82 2.61 -13.08
C LEU A 310 12.46 1.69 -12.04
N GLY A 311 11.81 0.57 -11.70
CA GLY A 311 12.34 -0.42 -10.77
C GLY A 311 13.64 -1.07 -11.24
N ARG A 312 13.75 -1.40 -12.54
CA ARG A 312 14.94 -2.03 -13.11
C ARG A 312 16.15 -1.09 -13.10
N TYR A 313 15.92 0.21 -13.25
CA TYR A 313 16.99 1.21 -13.33
C TYR A 313 17.36 1.84 -11.98
N LEU A 314 16.70 1.45 -10.87
CA LEU A 314 17.07 1.91 -9.52
C LEU A 314 18.57 1.78 -9.20
N PRO A 315 19.25 0.65 -9.51
CA PRO A 315 20.68 0.51 -9.18
C PRO A 315 21.59 1.47 -9.95
N LEU A 316 21.20 2.00 -11.12
CA LEU A 316 22.06 2.87 -11.91
C LEU A 316 22.31 4.24 -11.25
N THR A 317 21.39 4.71 -10.42
CA THR A 317 21.57 5.96 -9.68
C THR A 317 22.46 5.78 -8.44
N GLN A 318 22.87 4.55 -8.12
CA GLN A 318 23.77 4.28 -7.00
C GLN A 318 25.17 4.86 -7.23
N GLU A 319 25.64 4.85 -8.49
CA GLU A 319 26.94 5.40 -8.88
C GLU A 319 26.97 6.94 -8.86
N SER A 320 25.81 7.60 -9.05
CA SER A 320 25.71 9.07 -9.03
C SER A 320 25.65 9.70 -7.62
N LEU A 321 25.63 8.88 -6.57
CA LEU A 321 25.49 9.31 -5.17
C LEU A 321 26.76 9.04 -4.32
N GLN A 322 27.84 8.55 -4.94
CA GLN A 322 29.19 8.50 -4.35
C GLN A 322 29.97 9.77 -4.71
#